data_AF-A0A1Y2K6J9-F1
#
_entry.id   AF-A0A1Y2K6J9-F1
#
_cell.length_a   1.000
_cell.length_b   1.000
_cell.length_c   1.000
_cell.angle_alpha   90.00
_cell.angle_beta   90.00
_cell.angle_gamma   90.00
#
_symmetry.space_group_name_H-M   'P 1'
#
loop_
_entity.id
_entity.type
_entity.pdbx_description
1 polymer ?
#
loop_
_entity_poly.entity_id
_entity_poly.type
_entity_poly.pdbx_seq_one_letter_code
_entity_poly.pdbx_strand_id
1 'polypeptide(L)' 'MGYRVAVAALHLPEGQHAELYVLREGESQVHLTPVRFAHLEADAAIVTTDLSDYAAYVTRGQHQLRDGDKVRILPTESE' A
#
# COMPACT_ATOMS: atom_id res chain seq x y z
N MET A 1 1.76 16.94 -4.81
CA MET A 1 0.52 16.22 -4.45
C MET A 1 0.92 14.98 -3.68
N GLY A 2 0.15 14.58 -2.67
CA GLY A 2 0.40 13.35 -1.91
C GLY A 2 -0.71 12.34 -2.16
N TYR A 3 -0.38 11.06 -2.04
CA TYR A 3 -1.32 9.95 -2.17
C TYR A 3 -1.91 9.63 -0.80
N ARG A 4 -3.24 9.61 -0.69
CA ARG A 4 -3.92 9.21 0.54
C ARG A 4 -3.98 7.70 0.62
N VAL A 5 -3.28 7.12 1.60
CA VAL A 5 -3.16 5.67 1.80
C VAL A 5 -3.70 5.31 3.17
N ALA A 6 -4.54 4.27 3.27
CA ALA A 6 -5.07 3.83 4.54
C ALA A 6 -3.95 3.42 5.51
N VAL A 7 -4.02 3.83 6.78
CA VAL A 7 -3.03 3.45 7.81
C VAL A 7 -2.91 1.93 7.92
N ALA A 8 -4.02 1.21 7.76
CA ALA A 8 -4.05 -0.25 7.77
C ALA A 8 -3.15 -0.89 6.70
N ALA A 9 -2.86 -0.20 5.58
CA ALA A 9 -1.98 -0.70 4.53
C ALA A 9 -0.49 -0.56 4.87
N LEU A 10 -0.14 0.36 5.78
CA LEU A 10 1.25 0.65 6.12
C LEU A 10 1.87 -0.50 6.93
N HIS A 11 2.99 -1.00 6.46
CA HIS A 11 3.81 -1.97 7.17
C HIS A 11 4.95 -1.26 7.90
N LEU A 12 5.12 -1.59 9.19
CA LEU A 12 6.19 -1.09 10.07
C LEU A 12 6.43 0.44 9.99
N PRO A 13 5.43 1.28 10.31
CA PRO A 13 5.64 2.73 10.31
C PRO A 13 6.64 3.14 11.40
N GLU A 14 7.82 3.61 10.99
CA GLU A 14 8.82 4.23 11.88
C GLU A 14 9.04 5.69 11.45
N GLY A 15 8.69 6.63 12.34
CA GLY A 15 8.78 8.05 12.02
C GLY A 15 7.90 8.42 10.81
N GLN A 16 8.52 8.91 9.74
CA GLN A 16 7.85 9.26 8.47
C GLN A 16 8.09 8.23 7.36
N HIS A 17 8.58 7.04 7.71
CA HIS A 17 8.89 5.94 6.81
C HIS A 17 7.93 4.77 7.07
N ALA A 18 7.54 4.09 6.01
CA ALA A 18 6.74 2.88 6.07
C ALA A 18 6.99 2.03 4.82
N GLU A 19 6.41 0.85 4.75
CA GLU A 19 6.41 0.02 3.55
C GLU A 19 4.96 -0.27 3.13
N LEU A 20 4.76 -0.47 1.82
CA LEU A 20 3.47 -0.82 1.24
C LEU A 20 3.62 -2.03 0.32
N TYR A 21 2.71 -2.99 0.44
CA TYR A 21 2.51 -3.98 -0.61
C TYR A 21 1.68 -3.35 -1.72
N VAL A 22 2.29 -3.16 -2.89
CA VAL A 22 1.68 -2.55 -4.06
C VAL A 22 1.60 -3.53 -5.22
N LEU A 23 0.65 -3.31 -6.12
CA LEU A 23 0.45 -4.08 -7.35
C LEU A 23 0.54 -3.12 -8.53
N ARG A 24 1.40 -3.42 -9.50
CA ARG A 24 1.48 -2.69 -10.76
C ARG A 24 0.37 -3.11 -11.72
N GLU A 25 0.03 -2.23 -12.66
CA GLU A 25 -0.98 -2.54 -13.66
C GLU A 25 -0.58 -3.76 -14.51
N GLY A 26 -1.50 -4.71 -14.67
CA GLY A 26 -1.27 -5.94 -15.43
C GLY A 26 -0.45 -7.01 -14.70
N GLU A 27 0.08 -6.72 -13.51
CA GLU A 27 0.81 -7.69 -12.70
C GLU A 27 -0.12 -8.47 -11.76
N SER A 28 0.34 -9.65 -11.34
CA SER A 28 -0.34 -10.48 -10.34
C SER A 28 0.53 -10.73 -9.10
N GLN A 29 1.65 -10.02 -8.98
CA GLN A 29 2.60 -10.16 -7.88
C GLN A 29 2.69 -8.86 -7.10
N VAL A 30 2.63 -8.94 -5.77
CA VAL A 30 2.84 -7.76 -4.93
C VAL A 30 4.32 -7.43 -4.81
N HIS A 31 4.60 -6.13 -4.64
CA HIS A 31 5.93 -5.61 -4.37
C HIS A 31 5.93 -4.88 -3.03
N LEU A 32 6.85 -5.22 -2.13
CA LEU A 32 7.05 -4.48 -0.90
C LEU A 32 7.88 -3.23 -1.21
N THR A 33 7.24 -2.07 -1.24
CA THR A 33 7.86 -0.80 -1.64
C THR A 33 8.00 0.12 -0.43
N PRO A 34 9.21 0.63 -0.14
CA PRO A 34 9.40 1.63 0.90
C PRO A 34 8.79 2.96 0.48
N VAL A 35 8.05 3.59 1.38
CA VAL A 35 7.36 4.86 1.18
C VAL A 35 7.68 5.86 2.28
N ARG A 36 7.53 7.15 1.95
CA ARG A 36 7.57 8.24 2.90
C ARG A 36 6.23 8.96 2.93
N PHE A 37 5.83 9.44 4.08
CA PHE A 37 4.62 10.24 4.23
C PHE A 37 4.93 11.55 4.98
N ALA A 38 4.23 12.61 4.59
CA ALA A 38 4.38 13.92 5.22
C ALA A 38 3.51 14.06 6.48
N HIS A 39 2.37 13.35 6.50
CA HIS A 39 1.41 13.45 7.60
C HIS A 39 0.71 12.12 7.84
N LEU A 40 0.36 11.87 9.11
CA LEU A 40 -0.43 10.74 9.56
C LEU A 40 -1.72 11.26 10.18
N GLU A 41 -2.85 10.86 9.62
CA GLU A 41 -4.20 11.10 10.13
C GLU A 41 -4.67 9.85 10.90
N ALA A 42 -5.89 9.89 11.43
CA ALA A 42 -6.44 8.77 12.21
C ALA A 42 -6.63 7.49 11.37
N ASP A 43 -7.01 7.62 10.10
CA ASP A 43 -7.33 6.51 9.19
C ASP A 43 -6.43 6.43 7.96
N ALA A 44 -5.66 7.48 7.66
CA ALA A 44 -4.81 7.55 6.47
C ALA A 44 -3.46 8.25 6.70
N ALA A 45 -2.50 7.97 5.82
CA ALA A 45 -1.27 8.74 5.68
C ALA A 45 -1.25 9.45 4.32
N ILE A 46 -0.64 10.64 4.29
CA ILE A 46 -0.38 11.38 3.06
C ILE A 46 1.02 11.04 2.57
N VAL A 47 1.10 10.03 1.70
CA VAL A 47 2.33 9.51 1.12
C VAL A 47 2.86 10.47 0.06
N THR A 48 4.14 10.81 0.14
CA THR A 48 4.83 11.70 -0.81
C THR A 48 5.71 10.96 -1.81
N THR A 49 5.99 9.68 -1.57
CA THR A 49 6.57 8.79 -2.58
C THR A 49 5.63 8.70 -3.77
N ASP A 50 6.19 8.71 -4.99
CA ASP A 50 5.38 8.57 -6.19
C ASP A 50 4.83 7.15 -6.30
N LEU A 51 3.51 7.05 -6.43
CA LEU A 51 2.77 5.79 -6.56
C LEU A 51 2.04 5.69 -7.91
N SER A 52 2.37 6.56 -8.87
CA SER A 52 1.70 6.66 -10.17
C SER A 52 1.75 5.36 -11.00
N ASP A 53 2.80 4.57 -10.85
CA ASP A 53 2.99 3.28 -11.55
C ASP A 53 2.20 2.11 -10.92
N TYR A 54 1.56 2.32 -9.76
CA TYR A 54 0.85 1.27 -9.04
C TYR A 54 -0.66 1.39 -9.23
N ALA A 55 -1.30 0.28 -9.59
CA ALA A 55 -2.74 0.21 -9.79
C ALA A 55 -3.51 0.00 -8.48
N ALA A 56 -2.90 -0.70 -7.51
CA ALA A 56 -3.53 -1.02 -6.24
C ALA A 56 -2.50 -1.20 -5.12
N TYR A 57 -2.97 -1.19 -3.88
CA TYR A 57 -2.20 -1.54 -2.69
C TYR A 57 -3.03 -2.40 -1.74
N VAL A 58 -2.36 -3.17 -0.90
CA VAL A 58 -2.99 -4.12 0.02
C VAL A 58 -3.41 -3.43 1.31
N THR A 59 -4.67 -3.58 1.71
CA THR A 59 -5.22 -3.04 2.97
C THR A 59 -5.57 -4.13 3.99
N ARG A 60 -5.57 -5.40 3.59
CA ARG A 60 -5.93 -6.55 4.42
C ARG A 60 -5.07 -7.76 4.07
N GLY A 61 -4.70 -8.57 5.06
CA GLY A 61 -3.94 -9.80 4.86
C GLY A 61 -2.43 -9.61 4.66
N GLN A 62 -1.89 -8.39 4.80
CA GLN A 62 -0.47 -8.11 4.57
C GLN A 62 0.49 -8.94 5.45
N HIS A 63 0.05 -9.39 6.62
CA HIS A 63 0.85 -10.23 7.53
C HIS A 63 1.14 -11.64 6.98
N GLN A 64 0.45 -12.05 5.91
CA GLN A 64 0.66 -13.33 5.23
C GLN A 64 1.44 -13.18 3.92
N LEU A 65 1.73 -11.95 3.51
CA LEU A 65 2.38 -11.66 2.23
C LEU A 65 3.89 -11.55 2.40
N ARG A 66 4.59 -11.86 1.31
CA ARG A 66 6.01 -11.61 1.09
C ARG A 66 6.17 -10.90 -0.25
N ASP A 67 7.31 -10.25 -0.41
CA ASP A 67 7.66 -9.62 -1.68
C ASP A 67 7.68 -10.67 -2.82
N GLY A 68 7.03 -10.36 -3.94
CA GLY A 68 6.88 -11.26 -5.09
C GLY A 68 5.75 -12.29 -5.01
N ASP A 69 5.00 -12.32 -3.90
CA ASP A 69 3.87 -13.25 -3.76
C ASP A 69 2.78 -12.97 -4.80
N LYS A 70 2.24 -14.04 -5.38
CA LYS A 70 1.10 -13.95 -6.29
C LYS A 70 -0.17 -13.65 -5.51
N VAL A 71 -0.90 -12.64 -5.93
CA VAL A 71 -2.17 -12.23 -5.33
C VAL A 71 -3.26 -12.16 -6.38
N ARG A 72 -4.50 -12.17 -5.89
CA ARG A 72 -5.69 -11.87 -6.68
C ARG A 72 -6.43 -10.73 -6.00
N ILE A 73 -6.74 -9.69 -6.75
CA ILE A 73 -7.62 -8.63 -6.26
C ILE A 73 -9.02 -9.24 -6.06
N LEU A 74 -9.52 -9.16 -4.82
CA LEU A 74 -10.90 -9.46 -4.52
C LEU A 74 -11.74 -8.23 -4.89
N PRO A 75 -12.87 -8.40 -5.59
CA PRO A 75 -13.79 -7.30 -5.79
C PRO A 75 -14.24 -6.79 -4.42
N THR A 76 -14.20 -5.47 -4.23
CA THR A 76 -14.83 -4.85 -3.06
C THR A 76 -16.33 -5.04 -3.25
N GLU A 77 -16.97 -5.87 -2.41
CA GLU A 77 -18.42 -5.96 -2.40
C GLU A 77 -18.95 -4.53 -2.22
N SER A 78 -19.62 -4.04 -3.25
CA SER A 78 -20.36 -2.79 -3.19
C SER A 78 -21.59 -3.08 -2.35
N GLU A 79 -21.55 -2.74 -1.06
CA GLU A 79 -22.77 -2.59 -0.25
C GLU A 79 -23.63 -1.43 -0.75
#